data_AF-A0A9K3JSR4-F1
#
_entry.id   AF-A0A9K3JSR4-F1
#
_cell.length_a   1.000
_cell.length_b   1.000
_cell.length_c   1.000
_cell.angle_alpha   90.00
_cell.angle_beta   90.00
_cell.angle_gamma   90.00
#
_symmetry.space_group_name_H-M   'P 1'
#
loop_
_entity.id
_entity.type
_entity.pdbx_description
1 polymer ?
#
loop_
_entity_poly.entity_id
_entity_poly.type
_entity_poly.pdbx_seq_one_letter_code
_entity_poly.pdbx_strand_id
1 'polypeptide(L)' 'MQIKLESVKLAKQYMRRVATELQTKGTMEKDSSMDYMLLQGVRFAFRIHQFAGGFDADTMQAFEELRNVALVLNRK' A
#
# COMPACT_ATOMS: atom_id res chain seq x y z
N MET A 1 -16.89 7.07 -14.24
CA MET A 1 -17.27 7.86 -13.04
C MET A 1 -16.03 8.51 -12.47
N GLN A 2 -16.00 9.84 -12.34
CA GLN A 2 -14.87 10.60 -11.77
C GLN A 2 -14.46 10.09 -10.38
N ILE A 3 -15.42 9.70 -9.53
CA ILE A 3 -15.16 9.18 -8.18
C ILE A 3 -14.26 7.94 -8.21
N LYS A 4 -14.44 7.02 -9.18
CA LYS A 4 -13.60 5.82 -9.30
C LYS A 4 -12.15 6.21 -9.61
N LEU A 5 -11.95 7.14 -10.54
CA LEU A 5 -10.61 7.61 -10.92
C LEU A 5 -9.90 8.31 -9.77
N GLU A 6 -10.58 9.22 -9.08
CA GLU A 6 -10.00 9.92 -7.92
C GLU A 6 -9.71 8.97 -6.75
N SER A 7 -10.54 7.94 -6.56
CA SER A 7 -10.28 6.90 -5.55
C SER A 7 -9.01 6.11 -5.85
N VAL A 8 -8.75 5.78 -7.12
CA VAL A 8 -7.51 5.10 -7.56
C VAL A 8 -6.29 5.98 -7.33
N LYS A 9 -6.37 7.28 -7.65
CA LYS A 9 -5.28 8.24 -7.36
C LYS A 9 -4.99 8.33 -5.86
N LEU A 10 -6.02 8.39 -5.03
CA LEU A 10 -5.88 8.40 -3.58
C LEU A 10 -5.24 7.09 -3.09
N ALA A 11 -5.64 5.94 -3.64
CA ALA A 11 -5.01 4.65 -3.34
C ALA A 11 -3.52 4.65 -3.66
N LYS A 12 -3.13 5.19 -4.82
CA LYS A 12 -1.72 5.34 -5.20
C LYS A 12 -0.93 6.14 -4.15
N GLN A 13 -1.43 7.31 -3.76
CA GLN A 13 -0.76 8.16 -2.77
C GLN A 13 -0.66 7.49 -1.41
N TYR A 14 -1.73 6.82 -0.97
CA TYR A 14 -1.75 6.12 0.31
C TYR A 14 -0.78 4.95 0.35
N MET A 15 -0.76 4.08 -0.67
CA MET A 15 0.16 2.94 -0.74
C MET A 15 1.62 3.38 -0.72
N ARG A 16 1.97 4.44 -1.47
CA ARG A 16 3.32 5.02 -1.45
C ARG A 16 3.71 5.52 -0.07
N ARG A 17 2.81 6.24 0.61
CA ARG A 17 3.07 6.73 1.97
C ARG A 17 3.30 5.58 2.96
N VAL A 18 2.49 4.54 2.90
CA VAL A 18 2.66 3.34 3.75
C VAL A 18 4.01 2.68 3.47
N ALA A 19 4.38 2.49 2.20
CA ALA A 19 5.67 1.91 1.82
C ALA A 19 6.86 2.74 2.36
N THR A 20 6.82 4.06 2.23
CA THR A 20 7.87 4.96 2.74
C THR A 20 7.99 4.91 4.27
N GLU A 21 6.87 4.96 5.00
CA GLU A 21 6.87 4.87 6.46
C GLU A 21 7.44 3.53 6.95
N LEU A 22 7.05 2.43 6.31
CA LEU A 22 7.53 1.08 6.64
C LEU A 22 9.02 0.91 6.35
N GLN A 23 9.53 1.48 5.25
CA GLN A 23 10.97 1.46 4.95
C GLN A 23 11.78 2.29 5.93
N THR A 24 11.27 3.47 6.32
CA THR A 24 11.96 4.40 7.25
C THR A 24 11.97 3.86 8.68
N LYS A 25 10.89 3.20 9.12
CA LYS A 25 10.76 2.67 10.49
C LYS A 25 11.31 1.25 10.63
N GLY A 26 11.28 0.44 9.57
CA GLY A 26 11.82 -0.93 9.55
C GLY A 26 13.34 -1.02 9.73
N THR A 27 14.06 0.12 9.66
CA THR A 27 15.47 0.22 10.04
C THR A 27 15.69 0.48 11.53
N MET A 28 14.66 0.88 12.28
CA MET A 28 14.80 1.35 13.67
C MET A 28 14.33 0.33 14.71
N GLU A 29 13.32 -0.53 14.46
CA GLU A 29 12.96 -1.73 15.25
C GLU A 29 11.66 -2.35 14.69
N LYS A 30 11.45 -3.68 14.78
CA LYS A 30 10.22 -4.34 14.32
C LYS A 30 9.09 -4.17 15.34
N ASP A 31 8.23 -3.18 15.11
CA ASP A 31 7.03 -2.89 15.93
C ASP A 31 5.77 -3.54 15.31
N SER A 32 4.93 -4.14 16.16
CA SER A 32 3.62 -4.69 15.78
C SER A 32 2.70 -3.65 15.12
N SER A 33 2.92 -2.36 15.40
CA SER A 33 2.21 -1.26 14.72
C SER A 33 2.47 -1.21 13.20
N MET A 34 3.67 -1.63 12.76
CA MET A 34 4.04 -1.67 11.35
C MET A 34 3.30 -2.77 10.58
N ASP A 35 3.19 -3.96 11.19
CA ASP A 35 2.42 -5.06 10.60
C ASP A 35 0.94 -4.68 10.45
N TYR A 36 0.40 -3.97 11.45
CA TYR A 36 -0.97 -3.43 11.36
C TYR A 36 -1.10 -2.38 10.26
N MET A 37 -0.14 -1.45 10.15
CA MET A 37 -0.13 -0.42 9.10
C MET A 37 -0.10 -1.05 7.69
N LEU A 38 0.75 -2.07 7.50
CA LEU A 38 0.81 -2.81 6.25
C LEU A 38 -0.51 -3.52 5.93
N LEU A 39 -1.10 -4.20 6.92
CA LEU A 39 -2.36 -4.92 6.75
C LEU A 39 -3.51 -3.97 6.34
N GLN A 40 -3.60 -2.81 6.99
CA GLN A 40 -4.60 -1.79 6.60
C GLN A 40 -4.28 -1.20 5.22
N GLY A 41 -3.00 -0.99 4.93
CA GLY A 41 -2.43 -0.68 3.61
C GLY A 41 -3.04 -1.52 2.48
N VAL A 42 -2.85 -2.83 2.60
CA VAL A 42 -3.30 -3.83 1.61
C VAL A 42 -4.82 -3.92 1.57
N ARG A 43 -5.51 -3.92 2.72
CA ARG A 43 -6.98 -3.99 2.77
C ARG A 43 -7.63 -2.78 2.09
N PHE A 44 -7.07 -1.61 2.26
CA PHE A 44 -7.55 -0.40 1.59
C PHE A 44 -7.33 -0.50 0.08
N ALA A 45 -6.13 -0.85 -0.37
CA ALA A 45 -5.83 -1.04 -1.79
C ALA A 45 -6.81 -2.04 -2.45
N PHE A 46 -7.06 -3.17 -1.80
CA PHE A 46 -7.98 -4.19 -2.32
C PHE A 46 -9.42 -3.66 -2.48
N ARG A 47 -9.92 -2.90 -1.51
CA ARG A 47 -11.26 -2.28 -1.59
C ARG A 47 -11.37 -1.31 -2.77
N ILE A 48 -10.34 -0.48 -2.99
CA ILE A 48 -10.34 0.45 -4.12
C ILE A 48 -10.23 -0.30 -5.45
N HIS A 49 -9.42 -1.36 -5.52
CA HIS A 49 -9.32 -2.22 -6.71
C HIS A 49 -10.69 -2.79 -7.09
N GLN A 50 -11.42 -3.37 -6.13
CA GLN A 50 -12.77 -3.90 -6.36
C GLN A 50 -13.78 -2.81 -6.75
N PHE A 51 -13.71 -1.64 -6.10
CA PHE A 51 -14.61 -0.51 -6.40
C PHE A 51 -14.38 0.06 -7.82
N ALA A 52 -13.11 0.25 -8.20
CA ALA A 52 -12.73 0.82 -9.48
C ALA A 52 -12.82 -0.20 -10.63
N GLY A 53 -12.77 -1.51 -10.32
CA GLY A 53 -12.71 -2.59 -11.30
C GLY A 53 -11.31 -2.84 -11.85
N GLY A 54 -10.27 -2.49 -11.07
CA GLY A 54 -8.88 -2.58 -11.49
C GLY A 54 -8.03 -1.37 -11.09
N PHE A 55 -6.74 -1.48 -11.33
CA PHE A 55 -5.78 -0.39 -11.23
C PHE A 55 -5.19 -0.08 -12.61
N ASP A 56 -4.80 1.17 -12.81
CA ASP A 56 -3.91 1.54 -13.91
C ASP A 56 -2.47 1.08 -13.62
N ALA A 57 -1.60 1.13 -14.62
CA ALA A 57 -0.22 0.65 -14.53
C ALA A 57 0.55 1.34 -13.39
N ASP A 58 0.40 2.66 -13.27
CA ASP A 58 0.99 3.49 -12.22
C ASP A 58 0.59 3.06 -10.81
N THR A 59 -0.70 2.77 -10.61
CA THR A 59 -1.25 2.40 -9.31
C THR A 59 -0.91 0.95 -8.99
N MET A 60 -0.86 0.08 -10.00
CA MET A 60 -0.40 -1.30 -9.85
C MET A 60 1.06 -1.34 -9.41
N GLN A 61 1.93 -0.50 -9.97
CA GLN A 61 3.32 -0.38 -9.53
C GLN A 61 3.42 0.01 -8.04
N ALA A 62 2.63 0.99 -7.58
CA ALA A 62 2.60 1.38 -6.17
C ALA A 62 2.14 0.23 -5.25
N PHE A 63 1.22 -0.62 -5.74
CA PHE A 63 0.80 -1.81 -5.01
C PHE A 63 1.90 -2.88 -4.93
N GLU A 64 2.66 -3.08 -6.01
CA GLU A 64 3.80 -4.01 -6.03
C GLU A 64 4.93 -3.55 -5.10
N GLU A 65 5.22 -2.25 -5.05
CA GLU A 65 6.17 -1.67 -4.10
C GLU A 65 5.76 -1.95 -2.65
N LEU A 66 4.49 -1.73 -2.30
CA LEU A 66 3.95 -2.05 -0.97
C LEU A 66 4.09 -3.54 -0.64
N ARG A 67 3.81 -4.43 -1.61
CA ARG A 67 3.99 -5.88 -1.47
C ARG A 67 5.45 -6.25 -1.26
N ASN A 68 6.38 -5.61 -1.96
CA ASN A 68 7.80 -5.90 -1.82
C ASN A 68 8.31 -5.50 -0.44
N VAL A 69 7.87 -4.36 0.09
CA VAL A 69 8.16 -3.93 1.47
C VAL A 69 7.62 -4.96 2.47
N ALA A 70 6.39 -5.48 2.26
CA ALA A 70 5.82 -6.54 3.09
C ALA A 70 6.69 -7.81 3.14
N LEU A 71 7.19 -8.25 1.98
CA LEU A 71 8.02 -9.45 1.89
C LEU A 71 9.35 -9.28 2.62
N VAL A 72 9.95 -8.10 2.54
CA VAL A 72 11.21 -7.79 3.25
C VAL A 72 11.00 -7.77 4.76
N LEU A 73 9.92 -7.15 5.24
CA LEU A 73 9.62 -7.07 6.69
C LEU A 73 9.29 -8.43 7.31
N ASN A 74 8.65 -9.34 6.57
CA ASN A 74 8.32 -10.68 7.07
C ASN A 74 9.51 -11.65 7.08
N ARG A 75 10.61 -11.35 6.37
CA ARG A 75 11.82 -12.20 6.35
C ARG A 75 12.84 -11.86 7.44
N LYS A 76 12.65 -10.75 8.17
CA LYS A 76 13.40 -10.39 9.37
C LYS A 76 12.63 -10.82 10.62
#